data_AF-A0A5N5G6M8-F1
#
_entry.id   AF-A0A5N5G6M8-F1
#
_cell.length_a   1.000
_cell.length_b   1.000
_cell.length_c   1.000
_cell.angle_alpha   90.00
_cell.angle_beta   90.00
_cell.angle_gamma   90.00
#
_symmetry.space_group_name_H-M   'P 1'
#
loop_
_entity.id
_entity.type
_entity.pdbx_description
1 polymer ?
#
loop_
_entity_poly.entity_id
_entity_poly.type
_entity_poly.pdbx_seq_one_letter_code
_entity_poly.pdbx_strand_id
1 'polypeptide(L)'
;MSQAADSSAFEVVNQLLNFPEAIEKFMFPSRAHKTDNEIKGVSSIPVDILDTPKEYIFFLDVPGLSKSDVQVTVEDENTLVIRSNGKRKREDGEEEGCKYIRLERRAAQKLLRKFRLPDNANVGAINAKCENGVLTVVVEKLPPPPKPKTVKVSIS
;
A
#
# COMPACT_ATOMS: atom_id res chain seq x y z
N MET A 1 24.70 -2.82 -32.08
CA MET A 1 24.22 -1.45 -31.78
C MET A 1 23.17 -1.59 -30.68
N SER A 2 23.60 -1.66 -29.43
CA SER A 2 23.61 -0.55 -28.46
C SER A 2 22.26 0.14 -28.32
N GLN A 3 21.55 -0.17 -27.23
CA GLN A 3 21.05 0.86 -26.33
C GLN A 3 21.14 0.32 -24.91
N ALA A 4 22.14 0.83 -24.20
CA ALA A 4 22.25 0.70 -22.75
C ALA A 4 21.07 1.45 -22.13
N ALA A 5 20.16 0.71 -21.50
CA ALA A 5 19.24 1.28 -20.54
C ALA A 5 19.98 1.37 -19.20
N ASP A 6 19.98 2.57 -18.66
CA ASP A 6 20.73 3.04 -17.50
C ASP A 6 20.63 2.09 -16.29
N SER A 7 21.76 1.48 -15.91
CA SER A 7 21.90 0.60 -14.73
C SER A 7 21.74 1.36 -13.40
N SER A 8 21.77 2.70 -13.44
CA SER A 8 21.71 3.58 -12.28
C SER A 8 20.36 3.60 -11.57
N ALA A 9 19.24 3.51 -12.31
CA ALA A 9 17.91 3.51 -11.71
C ALA A 9 17.62 2.20 -10.93
N PHE A 10 18.15 1.08 -11.41
CA PHE A 10 17.97 -0.22 -10.76
C PHE A 10 18.90 -0.38 -9.55
N GLU A 11 20.11 0.17 -9.60
CA GLU A 11 21.02 0.22 -8.45
C GLU A 11 20.55 1.16 -7.34
N VAL A 12 19.92 2.30 -7.67
CA VAL A 12 19.34 3.20 -6.67
C VAL A 12 18.14 2.54 -5.98
N VAL A 13 17.33 1.77 -6.71
CA VAL A 13 16.20 1.01 -6.13
C VAL A 13 16.72 -0.12 -5.22
N ASN A 14 17.80 -0.82 -5.60
CA ASN A 14 18.42 -1.86 -4.78
C ASN A 14 19.19 -1.30 -3.56
N GLN A 15 19.88 -0.16 -3.67
CA GLN A 15 20.54 0.49 -2.54
C GLN A 15 19.56 1.13 -1.56
N LEU A 16 18.37 1.54 -2.01
CA LEU A 16 17.32 2.11 -1.16
C LEU A 16 16.51 1.04 -0.41
N LEU A 17 16.63 -0.23 -0.81
CA LEU A 17 15.80 -1.33 -0.34
C LEU A 17 16.68 -2.55 -0.04
N ASN A 18 17.48 -2.48 1.03
CA ASN A 18 18.14 -3.66 1.61
C ASN A 18 17.07 -4.61 2.20
N PHE A 19 16.38 -5.31 1.32
CA PHE A 19 15.41 -6.32 1.67
C PHE A 19 16.07 -7.70 1.59
N PRO A 20 16.00 -8.53 2.64
CA PRO A 20 16.31 -9.95 2.52
C PRO A 20 15.42 -10.59 1.44
N GLU A 21 15.95 -11.57 0.70
CA GLU A 21 15.33 -12.27 -0.45
C GLU A 21 13.86 -12.69 -0.23
N ALA A 22 13.43 -12.85 1.03
CA ALA A 22 12.06 -13.15 1.42
C ALA A 22 11.02 -12.07 1.02
N ILE A 23 11.43 -10.81 0.81
CA ILE A 23 10.51 -9.66 0.58
C ILE A 23 10.30 -9.38 -0.92
N GLU A 24 11.22 -9.79 -1.80
CA GLU A 24 11.02 -9.68 -3.25
C GLU A 24 9.75 -10.43 -3.70
N LYS A 25 9.50 -11.59 -3.07
CA LYS A 25 8.32 -12.44 -3.30
C LYS A 25 6.99 -11.80 -2.89
N PHE A 26 7.02 -10.79 -2.01
CA PHE A 26 5.82 -10.13 -1.48
C PHE A 26 5.54 -8.79 -2.16
N MET A 27 6.60 -8.11 -2.64
CA MET A 27 6.49 -6.79 -3.27
C MET A 27 6.26 -6.85 -4.79
N PHE A 28 6.81 -7.87 -5.48
CA PHE A 28 6.62 -8.07 -6.91
C PHE A 28 6.13 -9.50 -7.19
N PRO A 29 4.82 -9.73 -7.39
CA PRO A 29 4.35 -11.02 -7.89
C PRO A 29 4.69 -11.12 -9.37
N SER A 30 5.95 -11.46 -9.67
CA SER A 30 6.33 -11.99 -10.98
C SER A 30 5.54 -13.27 -11.23
N ARG A 31 4.92 -13.33 -12.40
CA ARG A 31 4.11 -14.44 -12.91
C ARG A 31 4.74 -15.82 -12.60
N ALA A 32 3.87 -16.71 -12.13
CA ALA A 32 4.00 -18.17 -12.08
C ALA A 32 4.87 -18.77 -10.96
N HIS A 33 4.25 -19.05 -9.80
CA HIS A 33 4.41 -20.35 -9.16
C HIS A 33 3.16 -20.72 -8.34
N LYS A 34 2.60 -21.90 -8.63
CA LYS A 34 1.46 -22.51 -7.93
C LYS A 34 1.83 -22.81 -6.47
N THR A 35 1.01 -22.33 -5.53
CA THR A 35 0.85 -22.91 -4.20
C THR A 35 -0.63 -22.80 -3.80
N ASP A 36 -1.14 -23.89 -3.21
CA ASP A 36 -2.54 -24.19 -3.02
C ASP A 36 -3.31 -23.23 -2.09
N ASN A 37 -4.45 -22.78 -2.61
CA ASN A 37 -5.78 -22.79 -1.99
C ASN A 37 -5.94 -22.30 -0.53
N GLU A 38 -6.03 -20.97 -0.34
CA GLU A 38 -7.05 -20.34 0.54
C GLU A 38 -7.14 -18.79 0.45
N ILE A 39 -6.48 -18.13 -0.50
CA ILE A 39 -6.61 -16.68 -0.73
C ILE A 39 -7.41 -16.41 -2.02
N LYS A 40 -8.63 -16.95 -2.10
CA LYS A 40 -9.56 -16.59 -3.19
C LYS A 40 -10.34 -15.33 -2.78
N GLY A 41 -9.80 -14.16 -3.10
CA GLY A 41 -10.59 -12.92 -3.06
C GLY A 41 -9.90 -11.65 -2.56
N VAL A 42 -8.58 -11.65 -2.31
CA VAL A 42 -7.87 -10.41 -1.96
C VAL A 42 -7.94 -9.44 -3.15
N SER A 43 -8.52 -8.27 -2.89
CA SER A 43 -8.83 -7.29 -3.93
C SER A 43 -7.57 -6.79 -4.63
N SER A 44 -7.60 -6.73 -5.96
CA SER A 44 -6.58 -6.02 -6.76
C SER A 44 -6.85 -4.51 -6.82
N ILE A 45 -7.30 -3.89 -5.72
CA ILE A 45 -7.56 -2.44 -5.70
C ILE A 45 -6.23 -1.73 -5.94
N PRO A 46 -6.07 -0.91 -6.99
CA PRO A 46 -4.84 -0.16 -7.23
C PRO A 46 -4.51 0.74 -6.04
N VAL A 47 -3.21 0.84 -5.72
CA VAL A 47 -2.72 1.70 -4.65
C VAL A 47 -1.47 2.40 -5.12
N ASP A 48 -1.46 3.72 -5.02
CA ASP A 48 -0.27 4.54 -5.22
C ASP A 48 0.29 4.92 -3.85
N ILE A 49 1.61 4.92 -3.72
CA ILE A 49 2.32 5.30 -2.50
C ILE A 49 3.29 6.41 -2.87
N LEU A 50 3.09 7.60 -2.32
CA LEU A 50 3.97 8.73 -2.48
C LEU A 50 4.86 8.86 -1.25
N ASP A 51 6.16 8.81 -1.46
CA ASP A 51 7.15 9.15 -0.44
C ASP A 51 7.55 10.62 -0.56
N THR A 52 7.31 11.40 0.49
CA THR A 52 7.70 12.81 0.57
C THR A 52 8.74 13.01 1.66
N PRO A 53 9.40 14.19 1.76
CA PRO A 53 10.31 14.45 2.87
C PRO A 53 9.66 14.39 4.26
N LYS A 54 8.34 14.54 4.36
CA LYS A 54 7.61 14.66 5.63
C LYS A 54 6.69 13.48 5.95
N GLU A 55 6.23 12.75 4.95
CA GLU A 55 5.14 11.79 5.10
C GLU A 55 5.12 10.76 3.97
N TYR A 56 4.53 9.60 4.27
CA TYR A 56 4.10 8.61 3.30
C TYR A 56 2.60 8.78 3.04
N ILE A 57 2.19 8.85 1.78
CA ILE A 57 0.80 9.04 1.39
C ILE A 57 0.34 7.88 0.52
N PHE A 58 -0.73 7.21 0.93
CA PHE A 58 -1.33 6.10 0.21
C PHE A 58 -2.63 6.56 -0.43
N PHE A 59 -2.79 6.36 -1.72
CA PHE A 59 -4.01 6.63 -2.47
C PHE A 59 -4.63 5.32 -2.93
N LEU A 60 -5.86 5.04 -2.51
CA LEU A 60 -6.58 3.81 -2.84
C LEU A 60 -7.91 4.13 -3.51
N ASP A 61 -8.14 3.53 -4.68
CA ASP A 61 -9.41 3.64 -5.39
C ASP A 61 -10.48 2.74 -4.76
N VAL A 62 -11.37 3.36 -3.99
CA VAL A 62 -12.47 2.68 -3.27
C VAL A 62 -13.86 3.22 -3.65
N PRO A 63 -14.18 3.44 -4.96
CA PRO A 63 -15.45 4.06 -5.30
C PRO A 63 -16.62 3.19 -4.84
N GLY A 64 -17.71 3.80 -4.37
CA GLY A 64 -18.91 3.09 -3.92
C GLY A 64 -18.77 2.27 -2.63
N LEU A 65 -17.67 2.42 -1.88
CA LEU A 65 -17.59 2.00 -0.48
C LEU A 65 -17.92 3.19 0.42
N SER A 66 -18.70 2.95 1.48
CA SER A 66 -18.96 3.99 2.47
C SER A 66 -17.76 4.16 3.41
N LYS A 67 -17.61 5.35 4.02
CA LYS A 67 -16.53 5.61 4.99
C LYS A 67 -16.58 4.64 6.17
N SER A 68 -17.79 4.33 6.63
CA SER A 68 -18.05 3.40 7.73
C SER A 68 -17.67 1.94 7.40
N ASP A 69 -17.59 1.60 6.11
CA ASP A 69 -17.18 0.25 5.69
C ASP A 69 -15.67 0.08 5.66
N VAL A 70 -14.88 1.16 5.73
CA VAL A 70 -13.41 1.11 5.62
C VAL A 70 -12.77 1.24 6.98
N GLN A 71 -11.85 0.33 7.27
CA GLN A 71 -11.05 0.32 8.48
C GLN A 71 -9.57 0.42 8.13
N VAL A 72 -8.88 1.35 8.81
CA VAL A 72 -7.43 1.53 8.73
C VAL A 72 -6.87 1.26 10.12
N THR A 73 -5.99 0.28 10.25
CA THR A 73 -5.33 -0.09 11.50
C THR A 73 -3.84 -0.27 11.29
N VAL A 74 -3.06 -0.20 12.36
CA VAL A 74 -1.70 -0.72 12.38
C VAL A 74 -1.68 -1.96 13.25
N GLU A 75 -1.31 -3.08 12.65
CA GLU A 75 -1.14 -4.38 13.31
C GLU A 75 0.35 -4.62 13.62
N ASP A 76 0.68 -5.81 14.11
CA ASP A 76 2.02 -6.19 14.52
C ASP A 76 3.11 -5.83 13.49
N GLU A 77 4.30 -5.55 14.02
CA GLU A 77 5.49 -5.22 13.24
C GLU A 77 5.34 -4.01 12.29
N ASN A 78 4.65 -2.96 12.76
CA ASN A 78 4.48 -1.71 12.02
C ASN A 78 3.75 -1.91 10.67
N THR A 79 2.78 -2.82 10.64
CA THR A 79 2.04 -3.15 9.42
C THR A 79 0.76 -2.34 9.31
N LEU A 80 0.70 -1.40 8.36
CA LEU A 80 -0.54 -0.71 7.98
C LEU A 80 -1.49 -1.67 7.28
N VAL A 81 -2.68 -1.85 7.85
CA VAL A 81 -3.74 -2.71 7.33
C VAL A 81 -4.94 -1.88 6.97
N ILE A 82 -5.32 -1.93 5.70
CA ILE A 82 -6.51 -1.27 5.17
C ILE A 82 -7.48 -2.35 4.72
N ARG A 83 -8.64 -2.42 5.34
CA ARG A 83 -9.66 -3.42 5.04
C ARG A 83 -11.05 -2.83 4.94
N SER A 84 -11.96 -3.55 4.28
CA SER A 84 -13.39 -3.21 4.29
C SER A 84 -14.24 -4.29 4.95
N ASN A 85 -15.24 -3.86 5.72
CA ASN A 85 -16.27 -4.72 6.33
C ASN A 85 -17.36 -5.15 5.35
N GLY A 86 -17.28 -4.66 4.10
CA GLY A 86 -18.19 -5.00 3.03
C GLY A 86 -17.50 -5.00 1.68
N LYS A 87 -18.28 -5.31 0.65
CA LYS A 87 -17.89 -5.08 -0.75
C LYS A 87 -18.73 -3.91 -1.26
N ARG A 88 -18.24 -3.21 -2.28
CA ARG A 88 -19.07 -2.25 -3.03
C ARG A 88 -20.41 -2.91 -3.37
N LYS A 89 -21.52 -2.26 -3.05
CA LYS A 89 -22.83 -2.79 -3.42
C LYS A 89 -22.97 -2.82 -4.93
N ARG A 90 -23.44 -3.94 -5.45
CA ARG A 90 -23.88 -4.11 -6.82
C ARG A 90 -25.22 -4.82 -6.73
N GLU A 91 -26.23 -4.27 -7.37
CA GLU A 91 -27.50 -4.94 -7.53
C GLU A 91 -27.27 -6.02 -8.57
N ASP A 92 -27.16 -7.28 -8.18
CA ASP A 92 -26.73 -8.36 -9.08
C ASP A 92 -27.84 -8.78 -10.08
N GLY A 93 -28.77 -7.88 -10.39
CA GLY A 93 -29.96 -8.15 -11.22
C GLY A 93 -31.00 -9.00 -10.49
N GLU A 94 -31.02 -8.90 -9.15
CA GLU A 94 -31.89 -9.73 -8.30
C GLU A 94 -33.37 -9.31 -8.36
N GLU A 95 -33.68 -8.14 -8.94
CA GLU A 95 -35.06 -7.75 -9.24
C GLU A 95 -35.59 -8.49 -10.47
N GLU A 96 -36.78 -9.08 -10.35
CA GLU A 96 -37.45 -9.77 -11.46
C GLU A 96 -37.58 -8.85 -12.68
N GLY A 97 -37.08 -9.33 -13.83
CA GLY A 97 -37.11 -8.61 -15.10
C GLY A 97 -35.88 -7.74 -15.40
N CYS A 98 -34.98 -7.53 -14.43
CA CYS A 98 -33.76 -6.75 -14.63
C CYS A 98 -32.60 -7.65 -15.11
N LYS A 99 -31.91 -7.24 -16.20
CA LYS A 99 -30.69 -7.92 -16.66
C LYS A 99 -29.61 -6.95 -17.10
N TYR A 100 -28.37 -7.27 -16.79
CA TYR A 100 -27.22 -6.53 -17.30
C TYR A 100 -27.08 -6.74 -18.81
N ILE A 101 -27.06 -5.65 -19.58
CA ILE A 101 -26.76 -5.69 -21.02
C ILE A 101 -25.23 -5.76 -21.24
N ARG A 102 -24.45 -5.09 -20.38
CA ARG A 102 -22.99 -5.10 -20.40
C ARG A 102 -22.44 -4.92 -19.00
N LEU A 103 -21.37 -5.64 -18.70
CA LEU A 103 -20.70 -5.59 -17.40
C LEU A 103 -19.19 -5.45 -17.59
N GLU A 104 -18.68 -4.25 -17.33
CA GLU A 104 -17.24 -3.96 -17.40
C GLU A 104 -16.60 -3.88 -16.02
N ARG A 105 -17.38 -3.41 -15.05
CA ARG A 105 -16.93 -3.28 -13.66
C ARG A 105 -16.69 -4.68 -13.10
N ARG A 106 -15.51 -4.88 -12.53
CA ARG A 106 -15.19 -6.12 -11.82
C ARG A 106 -16.19 -6.33 -10.68
N ALA A 107 -16.44 -7.61 -10.37
CA ALA A 107 -17.21 -7.99 -9.20
C ALA A 107 -16.64 -7.29 -7.95
N ALA A 108 -17.53 -6.82 -7.09
CA ALA A 108 -17.11 -6.11 -5.90
C ALA A 108 -16.30 -7.04 -4.99
N GLN A 109 -15.05 -6.65 -4.72
CA GLN A 109 -14.14 -7.40 -3.86
C GLN A 109 -14.12 -6.76 -2.47
N LYS A 110 -13.85 -7.57 -1.45
CA LYS A 110 -13.49 -7.05 -0.13
C LYS A 110 -12.09 -6.44 -0.22
N LEU A 111 -11.94 -5.22 0.26
CA LEU A 111 -10.64 -4.57 0.37
C LEU A 111 -9.87 -5.24 1.50
N LEU A 112 -8.64 -5.68 1.20
CA LEU A 112 -7.64 -6.04 2.19
C LEU A 112 -6.26 -5.75 1.60
N ARG A 113 -5.57 -4.77 2.16
CA ARG A 113 -4.21 -4.39 1.77
C ARG A 113 -3.37 -4.25 3.04
N LYS A 114 -2.16 -4.79 2.98
CA LYS A 114 -1.18 -4.72 4.07
C LYS A 114 0.11 -4.11 3.53
N PHE A 115 0.66 -3.15 4.26
CA PHE A 115 1.91 -2.48 3.92
C PHE A 115 2.78 -2.43 5.16
N ARG A 116 3.99 -2.96 5.08
CA ARG A 116 4.97 -2.75 6.15
C ARG A 116 5.48 -1.32 6.07
N LEU A 117 5.28 -0.55 7.12
CA LEU A 117 5.75 0.83 7.18
C LEU A 117 7.25 0.86 7.49
N PRO A 118 8.00 1.81 6.92
CA PRO A 118 9.40 2.02 7.27
C PRO A 118 9.57 2.42 8.74
N ASP A 119 10.77 2.22 9.29
CA ASP A 119 11.07 2.48 10.72
C ASP A 119 10.91 3.95 11.12
N ASN A 120 11.05 4.87 10.17
CA ASN A 120 10.83 6.29 10.40
C ASN A 120 9.36 6.72 10.27
N ALA A 121 8.41 5.80 10.11
CA ALA A 121 6.99 6.13 10.10
C ALA A 121 6.47 6.42 11.52
N ASN A 122 5.75 7.52 11.68
CA ASN A 122 5.10 7.89 12.93
C ASN A 122 3.70 7.27 13.02
N VAL A 123 3.63 6.06 13.58
CA VAL A 123 2.36 5.33 13.79
C VAL A 123 1.37 6.08 14.68
N GLY A 124 1.85 6.94 15.56
CA GLY A 124 1.01 7.76 16.43
C GLY A 124 0.28 8.89 15.68
N ALA A 125 0.69 9.21 14.46
CA ALA A 125 0.17 10.30 13.64
C ALA A 125 -0.24 9.80 12.25
N ILE A 126 -1.29 8.96 12.22
CA ILE A 126 -1.91 8.49 10.98
C ILE A 126 -3.26 9.18 10.81
N ASN A 127 -3.49 9.75 9.63
CA ASN A 127 -4.77 10.34 9.25
C ASN A 127 -5.31 9.65 7.98
N ALA A 128 -6.61 9.45 7.92
CA ALA A 128 -7.28 8.87 6.76
C ALA A 128 -8.50 9.69 6.37
N LYS A 129 -8.62 9.98 5.07
CA LYS A 129 -9.77 10.67 4.49
C LYS A 129 -10.26 9.90 3.28
N CYS A 130 -11.57 9.75 3.16
CA CYS A 130 -12.19 9.24 1.95
C CYS A 130 -13.05 10.35 1.32
N GLU A 131 -12.75 10.69 0.07
CA GLU A 131 -13.41 11.75 -0.67
C GLU A 131 -13.49 11.37 -2.15
N ASN A 132 -14.65 11.58 -2.76
CA ASN A 132 -14.88 11.29 -4.19
C ASN A 132 -14.51 9.87 -4.64
N GLY A 133 -14.62 8.89 -3.73
CA GLY A 133 -14.29 7.48 -4.01
C GLY A 133 -12.82 7.12 -3.87
N VAL A 134 -11.97 8.03 -3.38
CA VAL A 134 -10.55 7.78 -3.12
C VAL A 134 -10.30 7.84 -1.62
N LEU A 135 -9.65 6.80 -1.07
CA LEU A 135 -9.13 6.77 0.29
C LEU A 135 -7.68 7.26 0.26
N THR A 136 -7.42 8.35 0.98
CA THR A 136 -6.07 8.87 1.23
C THR A 136 -5.69 8.54 2.67
N VAL A 137 -4.57 7.84 2.86
CA VAL A 137 -3.99 7.58 4.19
C VAL A 137 -2.64 8.28 4.24
N VAL A 138 -2.44 9.14 5.24
CA VAL A 138 -1.21 9.90 5.45
C VAL A 138 -0.55 9.38 6.73
N VAL A 139 0.73 9.05 6.62
CA VAL A 139 1.57 8.61 7.73
C VAL A 139 2.76 9.56 7.81
N GLU A 140 2.80 10.40 8.84
CA GLU A 140 3.91 11.33 9.04
C GLU A 140 5.23 10.57 9.30
N LYS A 141 6.36 11.21 8.98
CA LYS A 141 7.69 10.70 9.32
C LYS A 141 8.13 11.24 10.68
N LEU A 142 8.80 10.39 11.44
CA LEU A 142 9.54 10.78 12.63
C LEU A 142 10.66 11.76 12.25
N PRO A 143 10.97 12.74 13.11
CA PRO A 143 12.09 13.64 12.87
C PRO A 143 13.39 12.83 12.76
N PRO A 144 14.34 13.28 11.90
CA PRO A 144 15.61 12.59 11.74
C PRO A 144 16.34 12.53 13.09
N PRO A 145 17.06 11.43 13.38
CA PRO A 145 17.81 11.32 14.62
C PRO A 145 18.84 12.46 14.71
N PRO A 146 19.12 12.96 15.92
CA PRO A 146 20.08 14.03 16.11
C PRO A 146 21.45 13.61 15.56
N LYS A 147 22.07 14.48 14.76
CA LYS A 147 23.41 14.22 14.21
C LYS A 147 24.40 14.03 15.35
N PRO A 148 25.29 13.01 15.30
CA PRO A 148 26.30 12.81 16.33
C PRO A 148 27.21 14.04 16.40
N LYS A 149 27.42 14.58 17.61
CA LYS A 149 28.35 15.69 17.83
C LYS A 149 29.76 15.12 17.94
N THR A 150 30.60 15.35 16.94
CA THR A 150 32.03 15.04 17.05
C THR A 150 32.71 16.10 17.93
N VAL A 151 33.18 15.69 19.10
CA VAL A 151 34.02 16.54 19.97
C VAL A 151 35.48 16.24 19.66
N LYS A 152 36.25 17.26 19.29
CA LYS A 152 37.71 17.13 19.17
C LYS A 152 38.32 17.10 20.56
N VAL A 153 39.05 16.03 20.88
CA VAL A 153 39.82 15.90 22.11
C VAL A 153 41.27 16.21 21.79
N SER A 154 41.86 17.20 22.47
CA SER A 154 43.28 17.52 22.38
C SER A 154 44.08 16.56 23.24
N ILE A 155 45.15 15.99 22.66
CA ILE A 155 46.12 15.14 23.38
C ILE A 155 47.25 16.05 23.88
N SER A 156 47.60 15.91 25.16
CA SER A 156 48.72 16.57 25.84
C SER A 156 49.90 15.62 26.04
#